data_AF-A0A7S4KJD1-F1
#
_entry.id   AF-A0A7S4KJD1-F1
#
_cell.length_a   1.000
_cell.length_b   1.000
_cell.length_c   1.000
_cell.angle_alpha   90.00
_cell.angle_beta   90.00
_cell.angle_gamma   90.00
#
_symmetry.space_group_name_H-M   'P 1'
#
loop_
_entity.id
_entity.type
_entity.pdbx_description
1 polymer ?
#
loop_
_entity_poly.entity_id
_entity_poly.type
_entity_poly.pdbx_seq_one_letter_code
_entity_poly.pdbx_strand_id
1 'polypeptide(L)'
;MKPACMVGDFSLHNRTSKYLQTHFDILAKYYGSQCVINLIDHSGGERLLGEEFEIQSGLVPNIAYISFDFHKECANNNYDNLSKLLDRTKYHSEHQGFFHRDKDSIYSI
;
A
#
# COMPACT_ATOMS: atom_id res chain seq x y z
N MET A 1 15.55 -11.86 19.13
CA MET A 1 14.28 -11.40 19.72
C MET A 1 13.76 -10.28 18.83
N LYS A 2 12.62 -10.47 18.15
CA LYS A 2 12.00 -9.41 17.33
C LYS A 2 11.46 -8.32 18.28
N PRO A 3 11.72 -7.03 18.05
CA PRO A 3 11.18 -5.98 18.90
C PRO A 3 9.65 -5.99 18.82
N ALA A 4 8.98 -5.78 19.95
CA ALA A 4 7.52 -5.65 19.98
C ALA A 4 7.11 -4.36 19.24
N CYS A 5 6.12 -4.45 18.35
CA CYS A 5 5.51 -3.29 17.75
C CYS A 5 4.72 -2.53 18.84
N MET A 6 5.18 -1.31 19.18
CA MET A 6 4.53 -0.43 20.15
C MET A 6 3.62 0.52 19.38
N VAL A 7 2.31 0.40 19.54
CA VAL A 7 1.35 1.39 19.02
C VAL A 7 1.25 2.51 20.05
N GLY A 8 1.48 3.76 19.64
CA GLY A 8 1.57 4.90 20.57
C GLY A 8 0.23 5.37 21.13
N ASP A 9 0.25 6.41 21.97
CA ASP A 9 -0.97 7.03 22.50
C ASP A 9 -1.67 7.95 21.47
N PHE A 10 -2.83 8.51 21.82
CA PHE A 10 -3.61 9.40 20.95
C PHE A 10 -2.81 10.61 20.41
N SER A 11 -1.86 11.13 21.18
CA SER A 11 -1.01 12.24 20.75
C SER A 11 0.00 11.80 19.68
N LEU A 12 0.50 10.57 19.79
CA LEU A 12 1.35 9.97 18.77
C LEU A 12 0.54 9.69 17.50
N HIS A 13 -0.70 9.20 17.60
CA HIS A 13 -1.57 8.95 16.44
C HIS A 13 -1.77 10.22 15.58
N ASN A 14 -2.04 11.37 16.20
CA ASN A 14 -2.19 12.63 15.46
C ASN A 14 -0.90 13.07 14.75
N ARG A 15 0.27 12.83 15.38
CA ARG A 15 1.56 13.11 14.73
C ARG A 15 1.81 12.15 13.58
N THR A 16 1.55 10.86 13.78
CA THR A 16 1.69 9.82 12.75
C THR A 16 0.84 10.14 11.53
N SER A 17 -0.42 10.53 11.71
CA SER A 17 -1.31 10.95 10.61
C SER A 17 -0.72 12.13 9.82
N LYS A 18 -0.18 13.15 10.50
CA LYS A 18 0.47 14.30 9.83
C LYS A 18 1.70 13.89 9.01
N TYR A 19 2.57 13.03 9.57
CA TYR A 19 3.75 12.56 8.87
C TYR A 19 3.38 11.68 7.68
N LEU A 20 2.37 10.83 7.84
CA LEU A 20 1.88 9.95 6.78
C LEU A 20 1.25 10.76 5.64
N GLN A 21 0.45 11.78 5.97
CA GLN A 21 -0.08 12.70 4.96
C GLN A 21 1.04 13.42 4.20
N THR A 22 2.02 14.00 4.93
CA THR A 22 3.17 14.65 4.29
C THR A 22 3.95 13.70 3.38
N HIS A 23 4.12 12.44 3.81
CA HIS A 23 4.78 11.41 3.02
C HIS A 23 4.04 11.13 1.72
N PHE A 24 2.72 10.95 1.78
CA PHE A 24 1.92 10.68 0.60
C PHE A 24 1.73 11.89 -0.30
N ASP A 25 1.71 13.11 0.23
CA ASP A 25 1.74 14.34 -0.58
C ASP A 25 3.03 14.43 -1.41
N ILE A 26 4.16 14.04 -0.80
CA ILE A 26 5.45 13.95 -1.49
C ILE A 26 5.40 12.87 -2.58
N LEU A 27 4.89 11.67 -2.27
CA LEU A 27 4.75 10.62 -3.26
C LEU A 27 3.82 11.04 -4.40
N ALA A 28 2.70 11.69 -4.08
CA ALA A 28 1.75 12.18 -5.07
C ALA A 28 2.36 13.21 -6.02
N LYS A 29 3.20 14.10 -5.48
CA LYS A 29 3.93 15.08 -6.29
C LYS A 29 4.87 14.44 -7.32
N TYR A 30 5.52 13.32 -6.98
CA TYR A 30 6.53 12.69 -7.85
C TYR A 30 5.97 11.57 -8.74
N TYR A 31 4.99 10.83 -8.24
CA TYR A 31 4.51 9.59 -8.84
C TYR A 31 3.00 9.61 -9.15
N GLY A 32 2.30 10.72 -8.89
CA GLY A 32 0.86 10.83 -9.11
C GLY A 32 0.04 10.07 -8.07
N SER A 33 -1.20 9.70 -8.38
CA SER A 33 -2.08 8.99 -7.43
C SER A 33 -1.43 7.72 -6.90
N GLN A 34 -1.49 7.48 -5.59
CA GLN A 34 -0.88 6.31 -4.95
C GLN A 34 -1.92 5.24 -4.62
N CYS A 35 -1.57 3.98 -4.88
CA CYS A 35 -2.28 2.80 -4.41
C CYS A 35 -1.35 1.99 -3.50
N VAL A 36 -1.72 1.88 -2.24
CA VAL A 36 -0.93 1.24 -1.19
C VAL A 36 -1.42 -0.18 -1.01
N ILE A 37 -0.55 -1.15 -1.31
CA ILE A 37 -0.85 -2.57 -1.17
C ILE A 37 -0.06 -3.10 0.03
N ASN A 38 -0.77 -3.59 1.04
CA ASN A 38 -0.16 -4.18 2.23
C ASN A 38 -0.34 -5.70 2.22
N LEU A 39 0.77 -6.42 2.15
CA LEU A 39 0.83 -7.88 2.16
C LEU A 39 0.93 -8.42 3.60
N ILE A 40 0.07 -7.93 4.48
CA ILE A 40 0.15 -8.24 5.92
C ILE A 40 -0.10 -9.73 6.18
N ASP A 41 0.72 -10.31 7.04
CA ASP A 41 0.38 -11.57 7.70
C ASP A 41 -0.43 -11.27 8.96
N HIS A 42 -1.68 -11.72 9.01
CA HIS A 42 -2.52 -11.57 10.20
C HIS A 42 -2.04 -12.45 11.38
N SER A 43 -1.02 -13.28 11.17
CA SER A 43 -0.38 -14.09 12.19
C SER A 43 0.88 -13.41 12.78
N GLY A 44 1.07 -13.53 14.09
CA GLY A 44 2.29 -13.06 14.77
C GLY A 44 2.35 -11.56 15.07
N GLY A 45 3.57 -11.05 15.16
CA GLY A 45 3.88 -9.70 15.68
C GLY A 45 3.65 -8.55 14.69
N GLU A 46 3.37 -8.85 13.43
CA GLU A 46 3.18 -7.84 12.37
C GLU A 46 1.74 -7.34 12.28
N ARG A 47 0.79 -8.08 12.88
CA ARG A 47 -0.63 -7.73 12.92
C ARG A 47 -0.88 -6.32 13.46
N LEU A 48 -0.28 -5.98 14.61
CA LEU A 48 -0.46 -4.66 15.24
C LEU A 48 0.03 -3.52 14.34
N LEU A 49 1.15 -3.73 13.65
CA LEU A 49 1.70 -2.72 12.74
C LEU A 49 0.78 -2.50 11.54
N GLY A 50 0.29 -3.58 10.94
CA GLY A 50 -0.54 -3.46 9.75
C GLY A 50 -1.96 -2.98 10.06
N GLU A 51 -2.53 -3.33 11.22
CA GLU A 51 -3.79 -2.75 11.73
C GLU A 51 -3.65 -1.23 11.93
N GLU A 52 -2.57 -0.78 12.58
CA GLU A 52 -2.33 0.64 12.77
C GLU A 52 -2.08 1.36 11.43
N PHE A 53 -1.31 0.75 10.54
CA PHE A 53 -1.04 1.33 9.22
C PHE A 53 -2.30 1.44 8.37
N GLU A 54 -3.22 0.48 8.45
CA GLU A 54 -4.54 0.53 7.80
C GLU A 54 -5.37 1.70 8.34
N ILE A 55 -5.46 1.85 9.67
CA ILE A 55 -6.17 2.97 10.30
C ILE A 55 -5.58 4.31 9.85
N GLN A 56 -4.26 4.48 9.96
CA GLN A 56 -3.61 5.75 9.61
C GLN A 56 -3.73 6.06 8.12
N SER A 57 -3.63 5.05 7.24
CA SER A 57 -3.78 5.23 5.79
C SER A 57 -5.20 5.66 5.43
N GLY A 58 -6.22 5.13 6.12
CA GLY A 58 -7.61 5.53 5.93
C GLY A 58 -7.92 6.98 6.33
N LEU A 59 -7.06 7.61 7.14
CA LEU A 59 -7.18 9.03 7.51
C LEU A 59 -6.57 9.98 6.47
N VAL A 60 -5.76 9.46 5.54
CA VAL A 60 -5.14 10.29 4.50
C VAL A 60 -6.06 10.36 3.28
N PRO A 61 -6.47 11.57 2.85
CA PRO A 61 -7.38 11.71 1.72
C PRO A 61 -6.72 11.28 0.41
N ASN A 62 -7.55 10.77 -0.51
CA ASN A 62 -7.15 10.41 -1.89
C ASN A 62 -6.11 9.29 -2.01
N ILE A 63 -6.07 8.38 -1.03
CA ILE A 63 -5.23 7.18 -1.07
C ILE A 63 -6.11 5.94 -1.14
N ALA A 64 -5.79 5.06 -2.08
CA ALA A 64 -6.35 3.71 -2.08
C ALA A 64 -5.47 2.79 -1.23
N TYR A 65 -6.06 2.13 -0.25
CA TYR A 65 -5.38 1.14 0.57
C TYR A 65 -6.00 -0.25 0.33
N ILE A 66 -5.17 -1.24 0.09
CA ILE A 66 -5.56 -2.63 -0.17
C ILE A 66 -4.75 -3.53 0.75
N SER A 67 -5.40 -4.15 1.73
CA SER A 67 -4.83 -5.25 2.51
C SER A 67 -5.03 -6.58 1.77
N PHE A 68 -3.98 -7.40 1.72
CA PHE A 68 -4.00 -8.70 1.07
C PHE A 68 -3.20 -9.73 1.88
N ASP A 69 -3.90 -10.70 2.47
CA ASP A 69 -3.29 -11.78 3.23
C ASP A 69 -2.66 -12.80 2.27
N PHE A 70 -1.36 -12.69 2.06
CA PHE A 70 -0.64 -13.56 1.13
C PHE A 70 -0.63 -15.02 1.60
N HIS A 71 -0.54 -15.29 2.90
CA HIS A 71 -0.47 -16.65 3.42
C HIS A 71 -1.80 -17.40 3.27
N LYS A 72 -2.92 -16.68 3.44
CA LYS A 72 -4.26 -17.23 3.25
C LYS A 72 -4.63 -17.35 1.77
N GLU A 73 -4.36 -16.32 0.98
CA GLU A 73 -4.80 -16.28 -0.42
C GLU A 73 -3.88 -17.09 -1.35
N CYS A 74 -2.57 -17.15 -1.08
CA CYS A 74 -1.58 -17.89 -1.90
C CYS A 74 -1.09 -19.18 -1.23
N ALA A 75 -1.90 -19.76 -0.34
CA ALA A 75 -1.56 -21.02 0.32
C ALA A 75 -1.17 -22.11 -0.70
N ASN A 76 -0.18 -22.94 -0.37
CA ASN A 76 0.32 -24.03 -1.22
C ASN A 76 0.90 -23.60 -2.58
N ASN A 77 1.42 -22.36 -2.69
CA ASN A 77 1.90 -21.78 -3.96
C ASN A 77 0.82 -21.69 -5.04
N ASN A 78 -0.46 -21.64 -4.64
CA ASN A 78 -1.53 -21.40 -5.59
C ASN A 78 -1.70 -19.88 -5.82
N TYR A 79 -1.25 -19.40 -6.98
CA TYR A 79 -1.36 -18.00 -7.39
C TYR A 79 -2.68 -17.65 -8.08
N ASP A 80 -3.64 -18.59 -8.16
CA ASP A 80 -4.96 -18.33 -8.76
C ASP A 80 -5.63 -17.11 -8.11
N ASN A 81 -5.45 -16.91 -6.80
CA ASN A 81 -6.00 -15.78 -6.07
C ASN A 81 -5.21 -14.47 -6.24
N LEU A 82 -3.99 -14.52 -6.81
CA LEU A 82 -3.24 -13.30 -7.14
C LEU A 82 -3.97 -12.50 -8.22
N SER A 83 -4.72 -13.16 -9.10
CA SER A 83 -5.61 -12.51 -10.07
C SER A 83 -6.59 -11.55 -9.39
N LYS A 84 -7.13 -11.89 -8.21
CA LYS A 84 -8.02 -11.02 -7.44
C LYS A 84 -7.33 -9.74 -6.99
N LEU A 85 -6.05 -9.82 -6.60
CA LEU A 85 -5.27 -8.64 -6.23
C LEU A 85 -5.01 -7.79 -7.47
N LEU A 86 -4.60 -8.41 -8.57
CA LEU A 86 -4.38 -7.72 -9.85
C LEU A 86 -5.66 -7.02 -10.34
N ASP A 87 -6.82 -7.67 -10.24
CA ASP A 87 -8.10 -7.08 -10.63
C ASP A 87 -8.46 -5.87 -9.75
N ARG A 88 -8.16 -5.91 -8.45
CA ARG A 88 -8.37 -4.77 -7.54
C ARG A 88 -7.42 -3.61 -7.82
N THR A 89 -6.19 -3.90 -8.26
CA THR A 89 -5.18 -2.87 -8.53
C THR A 89 -5.20 -2.37 -9.97
N LYS A 90 -5.88 -3.09 -10.87
CA LYS A 90 -5.96 -2.81 -12.31
C LYS A 90 -6.37 -1.37 -12.61
N TYR A 91 -7.43 -0.89 -11.97
CA TYR A 91 -7.89 0.50 -12.13
C TYR A 91 -6.76 1.49 -11.82
N HIS A 92 -6.04 1.30 -10.72
CA HIS A 92 -4.94 2.20 -10.35
C HIS A 92 -3.76 2.09 -11.33
N SER A 93 -3.38 0.87 -11.71
CA SER A 93 -2.29 0.64 -12.65
C SER A 93 -2.56 1.23 -14.03
N GLU A 94 -3.79 1.17 -14.52
CA GLU A 94 -4.18 1.74 -15.81
C GLU A 94 -4.14 3.28 -15.79
N HIS A 95 -4.51 3.91 -14.67
CA HIS A 95 -4.48 5.36 -14.52
C HIS A 95 -3.08 5.93 -14.25
N GLN A 96 -2.18 5.13 -13.69
CA GLN A 96 -0.78 5.53 -13.47
C GLN A 96 0.05 5.47 -14.76
N GLY A 97 -0.38 4.66 -15.73
CA GLY A 97 0.26 4.57 -17.04
C GLY A 97 1.70 4.03 -16.96
N PHE A 98 2.45 4.21 -18.04
CA PHE A 98 3.86 3.86 -18.09
C PHE A 98 4.63 4.72 -19.09
N PHE A 99 5.91 4.92 -18.79
CA PHE A 99 6.86 5.54 -19.71
C PHE A 99 7.56 4.46 -20.53
N HIS A 100 7.48 4.54 -21.85
CA HIS A 100 8.16 3.64 -22.76
C HIS A 100 9.02 4.43 -23.74
N ARG A 101 10.30 4.07 -23.83
CA ARG A 101 11.23 4.64 -24.79
C ARG A 101 11.78 3.55 -25.69
N ASP A 102 11.45 3.65 -26.97
CA ASP A 102 12.13 2.90 -28.03
C ASP A 102 13.22 3.78 -28.67
N LYS A 103 14.09 3.18 -29.48
CA LYS A 103 15.24 3.86 -30.11
C LYS A 103 14.83 5.10 -30.91
N ASP A 104 13.68 5.04 -31.56
CA ASP A 104 13.21 6.07 -32.49
C ASP A 104 11.96 6.81 -32.03
N SER A 105 11.38 6.47 -30.86
CA SER A 105 10.13 7.08 -30.39
C SER A 105 9.97 7.02 -28.87
N ILE A 106 9.41 8.09 -28.30
CA ILE A 106 9.06 8.20 -26.88
C ILE A 106 7.53 8.15 -26.78
N TYR A 107 7.02 7.20 -25.99
CA TYR A 107 5.60 7.05 -25.69
C TYR A 107 5.39 7.23 -24.18
N SER A 108 4.39 8.04 -23.85
CA SER A 108 3.90 8.23 -22.48
C SER A 108 2.38 8.13 -22.56
N ILE A 109 1.83 7.14 -21.86
CA ILE A 109 0.37 6.92 -21.71
C ILE A 109 -0.04 7.46 -20.35
#